data_AF-A0AA35QZX0-F1
#
_entry.id   AF-A0AA35QZX0-F1
#
_cell.length_a   1.000
_cell.length_b   1.000
_cell.length_c   1.000
_cell.angle_alpha   90.00
_cell.angle_beta   90.00
_cell.angle_gamma   90.00
#
_symmetry.space_group_name_H-M   'P 1'
#
loop_
_entity.id
_entity.type
_entity.pdbx_description
1 polymer ?
#
loop_
_entity_poly.entity_id
_entity_poly.type
_entity_poly.pdbx_seq_one_letter_code
_entity_poly.pdbx_strand_id
1 'polypeptide(L)'
;MDENGIIPEELEQYLKERSSIKPREIGGRKPFWSMLYLIPTFHNPTGVCLSATRCRRVVQIARKYNLLVVCDDVYNLLAFSQDEESALQRKRLFAYDDPGDPDYSGNVVSNASFSKLFGPGLRLGWLEAPLCVRNVILSSGLAFSGGGLNHFTSGLMTSIISEGLLQKHLTEARAMYKVQCEAVCSVLQEKLPSAMFTIPEMLCSSVRKI
;
A
#
# COMPACT_ATOMS: atom_id res chain seq x y z
N MET A 1 0.03 1.18 -16.82
CA MET A 1 0.84 0.50 -15.78
C MET A 1 1.86 -0.39 -16.48
N ASP A 2 3.02 -0.59 -15.87
CA ASP A 2 4.09 -1.47 -16.36
C ASP A 2 4.56 -2.44 -15.26
N GLU A 3 5.71 -3.10 -15.44
CA GLU A 3 6.29 -4.05 -14.47
C GLU A 3 6.65 -3.44 -13.11
N ASN A 4 6.67 -2.11 -13.00
CA ASN A 4 6.88 -1.36 -11.76
C ASN A 4 5.61 -0.60 -11.32
N GLY A 5 4.45 -0.86 -11.92
CA GLY A 5 3.14 -0.37 -11.48
C GLY A 5 2.65 0.88 -12.23
N ILE A 6 2.06 1.85 -11.54
CA ILE A 6 1.49 3.06 -12.18
C ILE A 6 2.55 3.95 -12.83
N ILE A 7 2.38 4.30 -14.10
CA ILE A 7 3.36 5.10 -14.89
C ILE A 7 3.22 6.56 -14.49
N PRO A 8 4.20 7.15 -13.77
CA PRO A 8 4.05 8.51 -13.26
C PRO A 8 3.89 9.56 -14.36
N GLU A 9 4.53 9.36 -15.51
CA GLU A 9 4.45 10.27 -16.66
C GLU A 9 3.04 10.29 -17.25
N GLU A 10 2.42 9.12 -17.41
CA GLU A 10 1.03 8.98 -17.85
C GLU A 10 0.06 9.58 -16.83
N LEU A 11 0.29 9.34 -15.53
CA LEU A 11 -0.50 9.95 -14.45
C LEU A 11 -0.41 11.48 -14.50
N GLU A 12 0.80 12.03 -14.61
CA GLU A 12 0.99 13.48 -14.68
C GLU A 12 0.34 14.06 -15.94
N GLN A 13 0.49 13.42 -17.09
CA GLN A 13 -0.17 13.85 -18.32
C GLN A 13 -1.69 13.86 -18.19
N TYR A 14 -2.27 12.79 -17.62
CA TYR A 14 -3.69 12.66 -17.36
C TYR A 14 -4.23 13.79 -16.46
N LEU A 15 -3.45 14.19 -15.45
CA LEU A 15 -3.78 15.28 -14.53
C LEU A 15 -3.64 16.65 -15.21
N LYS A 16 -2.57 16.88 -15.99
CA LYS A 16 -2.37 18.13 -16.75
C LYS A 16 -3.56 18.45 -17.64
N GLU A 17 -4.02 17.47 -18.41
CA GLU A 17 -5.16 17.61 -19.34
C GLU A 17 -6.47 17.99 -18.62
N ARG A 18 -6.61 17.61 -17.35
CA ARG A 18 -7.83 17.85 -16.55
C ARG A 18 -7.70 18.97 -15.53
N SER A 19 -6.48 19.44 -15.25
CA SER A 19 -6.21 20.56 -14.34
C SER A 19 -6.73 21.92 -14.86
N SER A 20 -7.02 22.00 -16.15
CA SER A 20 -7.70 23.12 -16.82
C SER A 20 -9.21 23.19 -16.48
N ILE A 21 -9.78 22.13 -15.89
CA ILE A 21 -11.14 22.13 -15.36
C ILE A 21 -11.11 22.90 -14.03
N LYS A 22 -11.64 24.13 -14.03
CA LYS A 22 -11.63 25.08 -12.90
C LYS A 22 -11.70 24.36 -11.55
N PRO A 23 -10.69 24.50 -10.66
CA PRO A 23 -10.76 23.94 -9.32
C PRO A 23 -12.01 24.50 -8.63
N ARG A 24 -12.96 23.64 -8.24
CA ARG A 24 -13.97 24.02 -7.24
C ARG A 24 -13.21 24.49 -5.99
N GLU A 25 -13.71 25.53 -5.33
CA GLU A 25 -13.10 26.06 -4.10
C GLU A 25 -12.75 24.92 -3.14
N ILE A 26 -11.44 24.79 -2.86
CA ILE A 26 -10.88 23.83 -1.92
C ILE A 26 -11.06 24.48 -0.54
N GLY A 27 -12.19 24.19 0.10
CA GLY A 27 -12.54 24.67 1.44
C GLY A 27 -12.39 23.56 2.50
N GLY A 28 -12.42 23.93 3.78
CA GLY A 28 -11.98 23.08 4.91
C GLY A 28 -12.51 21.64 5.02
N ARG A 29 -13.64 21.27 4.38
CA ARG A 29 -14.13 19.87 4.32
C ARG A 29 -13.61 19.05 3.13
N LYS A 30 -13.01 19.70 2.12
CA LYS A 30 -12.49 19.08 0.91
C LYS A 30 -11.05 19.55 0.66
N PRO A 31 -10.06 18.98 1.37
CA PRO A 31 -8.66 19.43 1.30
C PRO A 31 -7.97 19.14 -0.05
N PHE A 32 -8.46 18.15 -0.81
CA PHE A 32 -7.85 17.73 -2.07
C PHE A 32 -8.77 17.95 -3.27
N TRP A 33 -8.18 18.22 -4.43
CA TRP A 33 -8.92 18.40 -5.67
C TRP A 33 -9.46 17.07 -6.21
N SER A 34 -8.64 16.01 -6.15
CA SER A 34 -8.94 14.67 -6.64
C SER A 34 -8.31 13.58 -5.77
N MET A 35 -8.63 12.32 -6.05
CA MET A 35 -8.12 11.15 -5.33
C MET A 35 -7.60 10.09 -6.31
N LEU A 36 -6.47 9.47 -5.98
CA LEU A 36 -5.90 8.29 -6.61
C LEU A 36 -5.96 7.14 -5.61
N TYR A 37 -6.65 6.06 -5.96
CA TYR A 37 -6.55 4.80 -5.23
C TYR A 37 -5.42 3.96 -5.83
N LEU A 38 -4.57 3.39 -4.98
CA LEU A 38 -3.38 2.65 -5.40
C LEU A 38 -3.11 1.48 -4.48
N ILE A 39 -2.60 0.37 -5.01
CA ILE A 39 -2.07 -0.75 -4.23
C ILE A 39 -0.55 -0.78 -4.47
N PRO A 40 0.28 -0.10 -3.65
CA PRO A 40 1.69 0.13 -3.97
C PRO A 40 2.55 -1.14 -3.88
N THR A 41 2.14 -2.09 -3.05
CA THR A 41 2.91 -3.29 -2.73
C THR A 41 2.05 -4.53 -3.01
N PHE A 42 2.56 -5.44 -3.84
CA PHE A 42 1.86 -6.64 -4.30
C PHE A 42 0.47 -6.33 -4.86
N HIS A 43 0.45 -5.45 -5.86
CA HIS A 43 -0.77 -4.93 -6.48
C HIS A 43 -1.73 -6.06 -6.86
N ASN A 44 -2.99 -5.98 -6.43
CA ASN A 44 -4.01 -6.95 -6.84
C ASN A 44 -4.67 -6.46 -8.15
N PRO A 45 -4.65 -7.20 -9.27
CA PRO A 45 -4.28 -8.63 -9.42
C PRO A 45 -2.85 -8.91 -9.94
N THR A 46 -2.08 -7.88 -10.30
CA THR A 46 -0.84 -8.03 -11.08
C THR A 46 0.39 -8.50 -10.30
N GLY A 47 0.38 -8.48 -8.97
CA GLY A 47 1.51 -8.81 -8.08
C GLY A 47 2.65 -7.79 -8.03
N VAL A 48 2.61 -6.77 -8.89
CA VAL A 48 3.66 -5.75 -9.05
C VAL A 48 3.81 -4.85 -7.81
N CYS A 49 5.05 -4.43 -7.53
CA CYS A 49 5.40 -3.44 -6.51
C CYS A 49 5.90 -2.15 -7.16
N LEU A 50 5.64 -1.00 -6.54
CA LEU A 50 6.27 0.26 -6.95
C LEU A 50 7.74 0.27 -6.53
N SER A 51 8.60 0.72 -7.44
CA SER A 51 9.99 1.03 -7.10
C SER A 51 10.09 2.30 -6.25
N ALA A 52 11.16 2.45 -5.48
CA ALA A 52 11.41 3.65 -4.67
C ALA A 52 11.40 4.95 -5.50
N THR A 53 11.90 4.88 -6.74
CA THR A 53 11.89 6.00 -7.69
C THR A 53 10.47 6.39 -8.07
N ARG A 54 9.60 5.41 -8.37
CA ARG A 54 8.18 5.67 -8.64
C ARG A 54 7.44 6.21 -7.43
N CYS A 55 7.70 5.67 -6.24
CA CYS A 55 7.10 6.19 -5.01
C CYS A 55 7.37 7.69 -4.84
N ARG A 56 8.64 8.12 -4.96
CA ARG A 56 9.00 9.55 -4.92
C ARG A 56 8.29 10.36 -6.00
N ARG A 57 8.24 9.83 -7.23
CA ARG A 57 7.62 10.53 -8.34
C ARG A 57 6.09 10.69 -8.16
N VAL A 58 5.43 9.66 -7.64
CA VAL A 58 4.00 9.71 -7.30
C VAL A 58 3.74 10.75 -6.22
N VAL A 59 4.55 10.83 -5.16
CA VAL A 59 4.43 11.87 -4.12
C VAL A 59 4.59 13.27 -4.70
N GLN A 60 5.60 13.50 -5.54
CA GLN A 60 5.81 14.79 -6.21
C GLN A 60 4.60 15.22 -7.05
N ILE A 61 4.03 14.29 -7.83
CA ILE A 61 2.82 14.54 -8.62
C ILE A 61 1.64 14.82 -7.67
N ALA A 62 1.51 14.06 -6.58
CA ALA A 62 0.42 14.22 -5.64
C ALA A 62 0.40 15.62 -5.03
N ARG A 63 1.56 16.12 -4.59
CA ARG A 63 1.76 17.49 -4.09
C ARG A 63 1.42 18.52 -5.17
N LYS A 64 2.01 18.37 -6.36
CA LYS A 64 1.85 19.33 -7.47
C LYS A 64 0.40 19.56 -7.92
N TYR A 65 -0.43 18.51 -7.93
CA TYR A 65 -1.81 18.58 -8.41
C TYR A 65 -2.86 18.55 -7.29
N ASN A 66 -2.45 18.73 -6.02
CA ASN A 66 -3.32 18.60 -4.85
C ASN A 66 -4.19 17.34 -4.90
N LEU A 67 -3.55 16.21 -5.18
CA LEU A 67 -4.14 14.89 -5.31
C LEU A 67 -3.94 14.12 -4.00
N LEU A 68 -5.00 13.50 -3.46
CA LEU A 68 -4.90 12.55 -2.36
C LEU A 68 -4.60 11.16 -2.91
N VAL A 69 -3.51 10.54 -2.48
CA VAL A 69 -3.19 9.14 -2.79
C VAL A 69 -3.62 8.27 -1.62
N VAL A 70 -4.61 7.41 -1.84
CA VAL A 70 -5.09 6.43 -0.86
C VAL A 70 -4.49 5.07 -1.23
N CYS A 71 -3.58 4.60 -0.39
CA CYS A 71 -2.86 3.35 -0.57
C CYS A 71 -3.58 2.20 0.14
N ASP A 72 -3.87 1.12 -0.56
CA ASP A 72 -4.30 -0.14 0.05
C ASP A 72 -3.07 -0.98 0.41
N ASP A 73 -2.60 -0.87 1.65
CA ASP A 73 -1.35 -1.46 2.14
C ASP A 73 -1.61 -2.71 2.99
N VAL A 74 -2.43 -3.64 2.48
CA VAL A 74 -2.82 -4.85 3.23
C VAL A 74 -1.83 -6.02 3.10
N TYR A 75 -0.88 -5.95 2.16
CA TYR A 75 0.07 -7.04 1.88
C TYR A 75 1.53 -6.70 2.25
N ASN A 76 1.81 -5.46 2.68
CA ASN A 76 3.17 -4.97 2.89
C ASN A 76 3.98 -5.81 3.89
N LEU A 77 3.34 -6.36 4.91
CA LEU A 77 3.98 -7.20 5.94
C LEU A 77 4.10 -8.68 5.53
N LEU A 78 3.66 -9.08 4.34
CA LEU A 78 3.76 -10.46 3.86
C LEU A 78 4.94 -10.71 2.93
N ALA A 79 5.76 -9.68 2.67
CA ALA A 79 6.99 -9.85 1.91
C ALA A 79 7.91 -10.89 2.56
N PHE A 80 8.28 -11.91 1.79
CA PHE A 80 9.35 -12.84 2.12
C PHE A 80 10.50 -12.54 1.16
N SER A 81 11.61 -11.98 1.66
CA SER A 81 12.85 -11.83 0.90
C SER A 81 13.88 -12.80 1.50
N GLN A 82 14.83 -13.28 0.70
CA GLN A 82 15.98 -14.02 1.26
C GLN A 82 16.99 -13.10 1.96
N ASP A 83 16.95 -11.81 1.65
CA ASP A 83 17.72 -10.78 2.31
C ASP A 83 16.80 -9.97 3.24
N GLU A 84 16.96 -10.15 4.55
CA GLU A 84 16.24 -9.41 5.59
C GLU A 84 16.43 -7.89 5.42
N GLU A 85 17.61 -7.47 4.94
CA GLU A 85 17.93 -6.06 4.72
C GLU A 85 17.11 -5.48 3.56
N SER A 86 16.96 -6.23 2.47
CA SER A 86 16.08 -5.87 1.33
C SER A 86 14.58 -5.92 1.65
N ALA A 87 14.12 -6.78 2.57
CA ALA A 87 12.74 -6.78 3.05
C ALA A 87 12.43 -5.54 3.91
N LEU A 88 13.36 -5.17 4.79
CA LEU A 88 13.28 -3.97 5.63
C LEU A 88 13.32 -2.66 4.82
N GLN A 89 13.91 -2.68 3.61
CA GLN A 89 14.03 -1.50 2.75
C GLN A 89 12.75 -1.12 1.98
N ARG A 90 11.74 -2.00 1.88
CA ARG A 90 10.47 -1.64 1.20
C ARG A 90 9.58 -0.76 2.09
N LYS A 91 9.87 0.53 2.06
CA LYS A 91 9.03 1.57 2.66
C LYS A 91 7.69 1.65 1.93
N ARG A 92 6.58 1.77 2.68
CA ARG A 92 5.26 2.11 2.11
C ARG A 92 5.29 3.49 1.47
N LEU A 93 4.40 3.75 0.51
CA LEU A 93 4.32 5.05 -0.17
C LEU A 93 4.13 6.21 0.81
N PHE A 94 3.37 5.99 1.90
CA PHE A 94 3.18 6.97 2.97
C PHE A 94 4.49 7.52 3.55
N ALA A 95 5.52 6.68 3.69
CA ALA A 95 6.82 7.09 4.24
C ALA A 95 7.66 7.93 3.26
N TYR A 96 7.24 8.07 2.00
CA TYR A 96 7.87 8.98 1.03
C TYR A 96 7.24 10.37 1.04
N ASP A 97 6.08 10.56 1.68
CA ASP A 97 5.45 11.87 1.86
C ASP A 97 5.85 12.43 3.23
N ASP A 98 7.13 12.77 3.36
CA ASP A 98 7.77 13.08 4.63
C ASP A 98 7.40 14.49 5.12
N PRO A 99 6.89 14.66 6.36
CA PRO A 99 6.67 15.96 6.99
C PRO A 99 7.91 16.87 7.09
N GLY A 100 9.11 16.30 6.99
CA GLY A 100 10.38 17.03 6.96
C GLY A 100 10.72 17.66 5.60
N ASP A 101 9.99 17.32 4.54
CA ASP A 101 10.22 17.90 3.21
C ASP A 101 9.75 19.37 3.17
N PRO A 102 10.48 20.27 2.50
CA PRO A 102 10.12 21.69 2.41
C PRO A 102 8.80 21.95 1.67
N ASP A 103 8.37 21.02 0.81
CA ASP A 103 7.13 21.07 0.04
C ASP A 103 6.06 20.09 0.56
N TYR A 104 6.19 19.61 1.80
CA TYR A 104 5.22 18.71 2.40
C TYR A 104 3.81 19.34 2.46
N SER A 105 2.83 18.63 1.90
CA SER A 105 1.41 19.01 1.97
C SER A 105 0.49 17.89 2.50
N GLY A 106 1.05 16.72 2.83
CA GLY A 106 0.30 15.59 3.36
C GLY A 106 -0.74 15.07 2.36
N ASN A 107 -0.28 14.35 1.35
CA ASN A 107 -1.07 13.86 0.22
C ASN A 107 -1.21 12.35 0.19
N VAL A 108 -0.55 11.60 1.07
CA VAL A 108 -0.63 10.13 1.07
C VAL A 108 -1.33 9.61 2.32
N VAL A 109 -2.19 8.62 2.14
CA VAL A 109 -2.84 7.85 3.20
C VAL A 109 -2.49 6.38 3.01
N SER A 110 -2.09 5.69 4.08
CA SER A 110 -1.95 4.23 4.11
C SER A 110 -3.18 3.63 4.78
N ASN A 111 -3.88 2.75 4.08
CA ASN A 111 -4.99 1.95 4.58
C ASN A 111 -4.52 0.51 4.77
N ALA A 112 -4.44 0.07 6.02
CA ALA A 112 -3.91 -1.23 6.37
C ALA A 112 -4.94 -2.07 7.15
N SER A 113 -4.77 -3.39 7.13
CA SER A 113 -5.72 -4.32 7.76
C SER A 113 -5.05 -5.57 8.29
N PHE A 114 -5.59 -6.12 9.37
CA PHE A 114 -5.21 -7.45 9.86
C PHE A 114 -5.86 -8.59 9.05
N SER A 115 -6.70 -8.29 8.07
CA SER A 115 -7.44 -9.31 7.31
C SER A 115 -6.54 -10.31 6.57
N LYS A 116 -5.37 -9.86 6.12
CA LYS A 116 -4.36 -10.69 5.42
C LYS A 116 -3.18 -11.08 6.30
N LEU A 117 -3.08 -10.48 7.49
CA LEU A 117 -1.97 -10.66 8.41
C LEU A 117 -2.28 -11.65 9.54
N PHE A 118 -3.55 -11.78 9.91
CA PHE A 118 -3.97 -12.64 11.01
C PHE A 118 -5.30 -13.32 10.72
N GLY A 119 -6.30 -12.56 10.24
CA GLY A 119 -7.56 -13.15 9.79
C GLY A 119 -8.65 -12.13 9.44
N PRO A 120 -9.45 -12.37 8.38
CA PRO A 120 -10.48 -11.44 7.92
C PRO A 120 -11.63 -11.26 8.91
N GLY A 121 -11.89 -12.27 9.75
CA GLY A 121 -12.94 -12.24 10.78
C GLY A 121 -12.72 -11.20 11.89
N LEU A 122 -11.49 -10.69 12.05
CA LEU A 122 -11.18 -9.65 13.03
C LEU A 122 -11.93 -8.33 12.74
N ARG A 123 -12.23 -8.05 11.47
CA ARG A 123 -12.81 -6.77 11.04
C ARG A 123 -12.05 -5.54 11.57
N LEU A 124 -10.72 -5.67 11.67
CA LEU A 124 -9.84 -4.67 12.24
C LEU A 124 -8.75 -4.23 11.24
N GLY A 125 -8.42 -2.95 11.28
CA GLY A 125 -7.37 -2.31 10.50
C GLY A 125 -7.01 -0.95 11.09
N TRP A 126 -6.15 -0.23 10.39
CA TRP A 126 -5.71 1.10 10.81
C TRP A 126 -5.43 1.99 9.60
N LEU A 127 -5.42 3.29 9.84
CA LEU A 127 -5.06 4.29 8.85
C LEU A 127 -3.85 5.08 9.36
N GLU A 128 -2.87 5.27 8.48
CA GLU A 128 -1.85 6.31 8.67
C GLU A 128 -2.16 7.44 7.70
N ALA A 129 -2.37 8.62 8.25
CA ALA A 129 -2.91 9.75 7.50
C ALA A 129 -2.34 11.08 8.01
N PRO A 130 -2.13 12.06 7.11
CA PRO A 130 -1.74 13.42 7.50
C PRO A 130 -2.87 14.11 8.25
N LEU A 131 -2.51 15.15 9.01
CA LEU A 131 -3.46 15.86 9.90
C LEU A 131 -4.70 16.38 9.17
N CYS A 132 -4.55 16.88 7.94
CA CYS A 132 -5.65 17.38 7.12
C CYS A 132 -6.69 16.28 6.84
N VAL A 133 -6.26 15.06 6.51
CA VAL A 133 -7.15 13.91 6.29
C VAL A 133 -7.72 13.41 7.61
N ARG A 134 -6.89 13.30 8.65
CA ARG A 134 -7.33 12.85 9.99
C ARG A 134 -8.48 13.71 10.51
N ASN A 135 -8.40 15.03 10.34
CA ASN A 135 -9.44 15.95 10.78
C ASN A 135 -10.76 15.73 10.01
N VAL A 136 -10.70 15.43 8.70
CA VAL A 136 -11.89 15.07 7.91
C VAL A 136 -12.51 13.77 8.43
N ILE A 137 -11.70 12.74 8.72
CA ILE A 137 -12.19 11.46 9.23
C ILE A 137 -12.83 11.62 10.61
N LEU A 138 -12.15 12.29 11.54
CA LEU A 138 -12.63 12.49 12.91
C LEU A 138 -13.85 13.41 12.99
N SER A 139 -14.03 14.30 12.01
CA SER A 139 -15.24 15.13 11.90
C SER A 139 -16.38 14.47 11.10
N SER A 140 -16.17 13.26 10.58
CA SER A 140 -17.19 12.54 9.81
C SER A 140 -18.19 11.78 10.70
N GLY A 141 -19.38 11.54 10.17
CA GLY A 141 -20.40 10.75 10.86
C GLY A 141 -19.97 9.32 11.22
N LEU A 142 -18.92 8.79 10.58
CA LEU A 142 -18.32 7.49 10.95
C LEU A 142 -17.79 7.52 12.38
N ALA A 143 -17.06 8.59 12.75
CA ALA A 143 -16.47 8.74 14.08
C ALA A 143 -17.54 9.01 15.16
N PHE A 144 -18.62 9.71 14.80
CA PHE A 144 -19.66 10.12 15.77
C PHE A 144 -20.83 9.13 15.91
N SER A 145 -21.20 8.39 14.86
CA SER A 145 -22.45 7.62 14.80
C SER A 145 -22.30 6.19 14.25
N GLY A 146 -21.12 5.78 13.79
CA GLY A 146 -20.90 4.53 13.03
C GLY A 146 -20.68 3.26 13.85
N GLY A 147 -21.18 3.17 15.09
CA GLY A 147 -21.06 1.94 15.90
C GLY A 147 -19.73 1.72 16.62
N GLY A 148 -18.80 2.69 16.55
CA GLY A 148 -17.54 2.69 17.27
C GLY A 148 -16.43 1.82 16.65
N LEU A 149 -15.20 2.03 17.11
CA LEU A 149 -14.08 1.14 16.82
C LEU A 149 -14.31 -0.18 17.55
N ASN A 150 -13.98 -1.33 16.93
CA ASN A 150 -14.15 -2.64 17.58
C ASN A 150 -13.14 -2.81 18.73
N HIS A 151 -13.52 -2.34 19.93
CA HIS A 151 -12.66 -2.30 21.12
C HIS A 151 -12.20 -3.70 21.55
N PHE A 152 -13.06 -4.72 21.44
CA PHE A 152 -12.71 -6.09 21.81
C PHE A 152 -11.56 -6.62 20.96
N THR A 153 -11.71 -6.58 19.63
CA THR A 153 -10.64 -7.03 18.72
C THR A 153 -9.40 -6.16 18.80
N SER A 154 -9.55 -4.86 19.08
CA SER A 154 -8.41 -3.95 19.29
C SER A 154 -7.62 -4.33 20.53
N GLY A 155 -8.28 -4.65 21.65
CA GLY A 155 -7.64 -5.12 22.88
C GLY A 155 -6.94 -6.47 22.68
N LEU A 156 -7.61 -7.43 22.03
CA LEU A 156 -7.02 -8.72 21.68
C LEU A 156 -5.75 -8.55 20.81
N MET A 157 -5.83 -7.74 19.75
CA MET A 157 -4.68 -7.50 18.89
C MET A 157 -3.55 -6.75 19.62
N THR A 158 -3.87 -5.90 20.58
CA THR A 158 -2.87 -5.25 21.43
C THR A 158 -2.05 -6.29 22.20
N SER A 159 -2.71 -7.24 22.87
CA SER A 159 -2.03 -8.35 23.58
C SER A 159 -1.19 -9.22 22.62
N ILE A 160 -1.77 -9.61 21.48
CA ILE A 160 -1.07 -10.40 20.45
C ILE A 160 0.20 -9.69 19.96
N ILE A 161 0.15 -8.37 19.77
CA ILE A 161 1.30 -7.57 19.33
C ILE A 161 2.32 -7.46 20.46
N SER A 162 1.90 -7.10 21.68
CA SER A 162 2.80 -6.91 22.82
C SER A 162 3.53 -8.18 23.24
N GLU A 163 2.89 -9.33 23.06
CA GLU A 163 3.47 -10.65 23.35
C GLU A 163 4.33 -11.19 22.18
N GLY A 164 4.46 -10.45 21.08
CA GLY A 164 5.25 -10.86 19.91
C GLY A 164 4.61 -11.97 19.08
N LEU A 165 3.37 -12.36 19.37
CA LEU A 165 2.66 -13.45 18.69
C LEU A 165 2.36 -13.12 17.23
N LEU A 166 2.04 -11.86 16.92
CA LEU A 166 1.86 -11.43 15.52
C LEU A 166 3.15 -11.62 14.71
N GLN A 167 4.30 -11.24 15.28
CA GLN A 167 5.58 -11.36 14.58
C GLN A 167 5.93 -12.82 14.32
N LYS A 168 5.72 -13.70 15.31
CA LYS A 168 5.88 -15.15 15.14
C LYS A 168 4.98 -15.68 14.02
N HIS A 169 3.70 -15.34 14.04
CA HIS A 169 2.75 -15.75 13.02
C HIS A 169 3.13 -15.26 11.62
N LEU A 170 3.59 -14.01 11.49
CA LEU A 170 4.03 -13.46 10.20
C LEU A 170 5.26 -14.20 9.66
N THR A 171 6.21 -14.58 10.51
CA THR A 171 7.37 -15.39 10.10
C THR A 171 6.93 -16.74 9.53
N GLU A 172 6.03 -17.44 10.21
CA GLU A 172 5.47 -18.72 9.76
C GLU A 172 4.68 -18.55 8.45
N ALA A 173 3.81 -17.53 8.38
CA ALA A 173 3.01 -17.24 7.20
C ALA A 173 3.89 -16.91 5.97
N ARG A 174 4.93 -16.09 6.13
CA ARG A 174 5.89 -15.76 5.07
C ARG A 174 6.61 -17.00 4.54
N ALA A 175 7.03 -17.90 5.44
CA ALA A 175 7.65 -19.16 5.04
C ALA A 175 6.68 -20.04 4.22
N MET A 176 5.41 -20.13 4.64
CA MET A 176 4.39 -20.86 3.88
C MET A 176 4.11 -20.24 2.52
N TYR A 177 3.94 -18.91 2.44
CA TYR A 177 3.68 -18.21 1.19
C TYR A 177 4.83 -18.37 0.19
N LYS A 178 6.07 -18.39 0.67
CA LYS A 178 7.25 -18.69 -0.17
C LYS A 178 7.11 -20.06 -0.84
N VAL A 179 6.88 -21.11 -0.05
CA VAL A 179 6.75 -22.49 -0.57
C VAL A 179 5.58 -22.60 -1.56
N GLN A 180 4.44 -21.98 -1.25
CA GLN A 180 3.28 -21.99 -2.13
C GLN A 180 3.56 -21.26 -3.46
N CYS A 181 4.24 -20.10 -3.39
CA CYS A 181 4.60 -19.32 -4.57
C CYS A 181 5.58 -20.07 -5.47
N GLU A 182 6.61 -20.71 -4.89
CA GLU A 182 7.56 -21.55 -5.61
C GLU A 182 6.88 -22.74 -6.29
N ALA A 183 5.97 -23.42 -5.58
CA ALA A 183 5.21 -24.55 -6.12
C ALA A 183 4.35 -24.13 -7.32
N VAL A 184 3.62 -23.02 -7.22
CA VAL A 184 2.80 -22.51 -8.33
C VAL A 184 3.68 -22.14 -9.53
N CYS A 185 4.79 -21.41 -9.31
CA CYS A 185 5.69 -21.03 -10.39
C CYS A 185 6.30 -22.25 -11.10
N SER A 186 6.71 -23.26 -10.34
CA SER A 186 7.26 -24.51 -10.88
C SER A 186 6.23 -25.24 -11.76
N VAL A 187 4.99 -25.39 -11.27
CA VAL A 187 3.91 -26.03 -12.04
C VAL A 187 3.58 -25.24 -13.31
N LEU A 188 3.55 -23.91 -13.24
CA LEU A 188 3.31 -23.07 -14.42
C LEU A 188 4.43 -23.21 -15.45
N GLN A 189 5.69 -23.23 -15.03
CA GLN A 189 6.84 -23.47 -15.92
C GLN A 189 6.78 -24.85 -16.59
N GLU A 190 6.44 -25.90 -15.82
CA GLU A 190 6.40 -27.27 -16.32
C GLU A 190 5.20 -27.51 -17.26
N LYS A 191 4.01 -27.04 -16.86
CA LYS A 191 2.76 -27.37 -17.55
C LYS A 191 2.36 -26.34 -18.61
N LEU A 192 2.84 -25.10 -18.52
CA LEU A 192 2.52 -24.01 -19.44
C LEU A 192 3.81 -23.30 -19.93
N PRO A 193 4.74 -24.01 -20.60
CA PRO A 193 6.05 -23.45 -20.96
C PRO A 193 6.00 -22.27 -21.94
N SER A 194 4.90 -22.13 -22.70
CA SER A 194 4.69 -21.01 -23.62
C SER A 194 3.98 -19.82 -22.97
N ALA A 195 3.53 -19.94 -21.71
CA ALA A 195 2.86 -18.85 -21.02
C ALA A 195 3.88 -17.86 -20.46
N MET A 196 3.65 -16.57 -20.72
CA MET A 196 4.43 -15.51 -20.09
C MET A 196 3.79 -15.12 -18.76
N PHE A 197 4.57 -15.19 -17.68
CA PHE A 197 4.15 -14.72 -16.37
C PHE A 197 5.34 -14.17 -15.59
N THR A 198 5.05 -13.23 -14.69
CA THR A 198 6.06 -12.64 -13.82
C THR A 198 6.20 -13.48 -12.56
N ILE A 199 7.42 -13.94 -12.27
CA ILE A 199 7.73 -14.50 -10.96
C ILE A 199 7.69 -13.35 -9.95
N PRO A 200 6.86 -13.42 -8.89
CA PRO A 200 6.75 -12.33 -7.94
C PRO A 200 8.12 -11.96 -7.35
N GLU A 201 8.38 -10.65 -7.21
CA GLU A 201 9.68 -10.14 -6.73
C GLU A 201 10.13 -10.75 -5.38
N MET A 202 9.20 -11.27 -4.57
CA MET A 202 9.48 -11.97 -3.31
C MET A 202 10.33 -13.26 -3.49
N LEU A 203 10.43 -13.81 -4.69
CA LEU A 203 11.25 -14.99 -4.98
C LEU A 203 12.61 -14.67 -5.62
N CYS A 204 12.83 -13.43 -6.08
CA CYS A 204 14.02 -13.09 -6.86
C CYS A 204 15.18 -12.65 -5.96
N SER A 205 16.19 -13.51 -5.81
CA SER A 205 17.54 -13.11 -5.35
C SER A 205 18.39 -12.50 -6.47
N SER A 206 17.96 -12.60 -7.73
CA SER A 206 18.60 -11.98 -8.89
C SER A 206 17.60 -12.03 -10.04
N VAL A 207 17.47 -10.92 -10.78
CA VAL A 207 16.69 -10.84 -12.02
C VAL A 207 17.11 -11.97 -12.97
N ARG A 208 16.30 -13.03 -13.06
CA ARG A 208 16.29 -13.91 -14.23
C ARG A 208 14.99 -13.65 -14.97
N LYS A 209 15.07 -12.77 -15.97
CA LYS A 209 14.12 -12.77 -17.08
C LYS A 209 14.27 -14.13 -17.78
N ILE A 210 13.17 -14.86 -17.90
CA ILE A 210 12.98 -15.92 -18.90
C ILE A 210 12.02 -15.34 -19.93
#